data_AF-A0A920C3G6-F1
#
_entry.id   AF-A0A920C3G6-F1
#
_cell.length_a   1.000
_cell.length_b   1.000
_cell.length_c   1.000
_cell.angle_alpha   90.00
_cell.angle_beta   90.00
_cell.angle_gamma   90.00
#
_symmetry.space_group_name_H-M   'P 1'
#
loop_
_entity.id
_entity.type
_entity.pdbx_description
1 polymer ?
#
loop_
_entity_poly.entity_id
_entity_poly.type
_entity_poly.pdbx_seq_one_letter_code
_entity_poly.pdbx_strand_id
1 'polypeptide(L)'
;MPRNPGITDEAIIKMYKSGMPFKEMVSRIGISDRSIRNVMYKHGVKMNREQSSGQPRKHKINENFFKTWSHEMAWVLGLFITDGHVNKSTHSIYFSQKDERILKVIATYLDAAYILASTVPTKITTDTSKSGNPIYRVWLNGKTELQKLARIIYNHTDTENFLIYKRIYMTQHLDNPYYVEDERDVPKWKRKDGKLIHINSGSRIPFRTNISRRTLDSLKIIAKERKMYLNHLIEIGLKNLLAKSEISFNRQIRPDDRVQFKTTYDEELLTNIKRLAQQNNLFINDVIEHSIHFID
;
A
#
# COMPACT_ATOMS: atom_id res chain seq x y z
N MET A 1 21.63 19.27 3.06
CA MET A 1 21.42 20.60 2.44
C MET A 1 21.99 21.65 3.39
N PRO A 2 22.93 22.48 2.94
CA PRO A 2 23.43 23.60 3.73
C PRO A 2 22.35 24.66 3.91
N ARG A 3 22.44 25.45 4.98
CA ARG A 3 21.57 26.61 5.21
C ARG A 3 21.99 27.75 4.28
N ASN A 4 21.07 28.67 4.04
CA ASN A 4 21.41 29.97 3.48
C ASN A 4 22.45 30.67 4.39
N PRO A 5 23.40 31.44 3.82
CA PRO A 5 24.45 32.11 4.58
C PRO A 5 23.89 32.97 5.73
N GLY A 6 24.51 32.89 6.91
CA GLY A 6 24.16 33.71 8.07
C GLY A 6 23.00 33.21 8.93
N ILE A 7 22.39 32.05 8.62
CA ILE A 7 21.27 31.52 9.40
C ILE A 7 21.75 30.61 10.55
N THR A 8 21.65 31.12 11.79
CA THR A 8 21.95 30.37 13.03
C THR A 8 20.75 29.57 13.56
N ASP A 9 20.97 28.67 14.52
CA ASP A 9 19.88 27.92 15.17
C ASP A 9 18.89 28.87 15.86
N GLU A 10 19.39 29.93 16.49
CA GLU A 10 18.63 30.94 17.22
C GLU A 10 17.72 31.74 16.27
N ALA A 11 18.21 32.09 15.09
CA ALA A 11 17.40 32.76 14.06
C ALA A 11 16.22 31.89 13.62
N ILE A 12 16.44 30.59 13.45
CA ILE A 12 15.38 29.62 13.09
C ILE A 12 14.35 29.52 14.23
N ILE A 13 14.80 29.44 15.49
CA ILE A 13 13.91 29.40 16.67
C ILE A 13 13.10 30.69 16.79
N LYS A 14 13.70 31.85 16.51
CA LYS A 14 12.99 33.14 16.53
C LYS A 14 11.90 33.22 15.46
N MET A 15 12.20 32.80 14.22
CA MET A 15 11.20 32.72 13.14
C MET A 15 10.05 31.76 13.49
N TYR A 16 10.36 30.62 14.10
CA TYR A 16 9.35 29.67 14.54
C TYR A 16 8.46 30.26 15.66
N LYS A 17 9.06 30.87 16.69
CA LYS A 17 8.34 31.49 17.80
C LYS A 17 7.51 32.71 17.39
N SER A 18 7.84 33.37 16.27
CA SER A 18 7.02 34.47 15.72
C SER A 18 5.78 33.97 14.98
N GLY A 19 5.54 32.65 14.90
CA GLY A 19 4.39 32.07 14.21
C GLY A 19 4.54 32.00 12.69
N MET A 20 5.76 32.18 12.16
CA MET A 20 6.01 32.13 10.71
C MET A 20 5.64 30.74 10.14
N PRO A 21 4.91 30.66 9.02
CA PRO A 21 4.62 29.38 8.38
C PRO A 21 5.89 28.64 7.94
N PHE A 22 5.93 27.31 8.16
CA PHE A 22 7.06 26.45 7.76
C PHE A 22 7.43 26.60 6.28
N LYS A 23 6.44 26.74 5.40
CA LYS A 23 6.67 26.96 3.96
C LYS A 23 7.50 28.21 3.69
N GLU A 24 7.25 29.28 4.44
CA GLU A 24 8.01 30.53 4.34
C GLU A 24 9.40 30.37 4.95
N MET A 25 9.49 29.71 6.10
CA MET A 25 10.77 29.39 6.75
C MET A 25 11.70 28.57 5.85
N VAL A 26 11.18 27.54 5.16
CA VAL A 26 11.97 26.72 4.21
C VAL A 26 12.57 27.60 3.11
N SER A 27 11.79 28.53 2.56
CA SER A 27 12.25 29.46 1.52
C SER A 27 13.34 30.40 2.03
N ARG A 28 13.24 30.89 3.27
CA ARG A 28 14.19 31.84 3.86
C ARG A 28 15.47 31.17 4.36
N ILE A 29 15.36 29.97 4.93
CA ILE A 29 16.46 29.25 5.59
C ILE A 29 17.23 28.36 4.60
N GLY A 30 16.58 27.88 3.54
CA GLY A 30 17.21 26.98 2.56
C GLY A 30 17.34 25.52 3.01
N ILE A 31 16.63 25.12 4.08
CA ILE A 31 16.60 23.73 4.56
C ILE A 31 15.18 23.19 4.64
N SER A 32 15.06 21.86 4.59
CA SER A 32 13.76 21.18 4.65
C SER A 32 13.01 21.39 5.97
N ASP A 33 11.68 21.27 5.93
CA ASP A 33 10.80 21.20 7.11
C ASP A 33 11.32 20.27 8.20
N ARG A 34 11.85 19.10 7.80
CA ARG A 34 12.42 18.10 8.71
C ARG A 34 13.66 18.63 9.42
N SER A 35 14.52 19.35 8.70
CA SER A 35 15.73 19.96 9.25
C SER A 35 15.39 21.08 10.23
N ILE A 36 14.37 21.90 9.94
CA ILE A 36 13.87 22.93 10.87
C ILE A 36 13.37 22.27 12.17
N ARG A 37 12.60 21.18 12.07
CA ARG A 37 12.12 20.43 13.26
C ARG A 37 13.26 19.85 14.08
N ASN A 38 14.30 19.31 13.44
CA ASN A 38 15.47 18.80 14.14
C ASN A 38 16.18 19.90 14.95
N VAL A 39 16.24 21.14 14.43
CA VAL A 39 16.75 22.28 15.19
C VAL A 39 15.88 22.56 16.42
N MET A 40 14.54 22.56 16.29
CA MET A 40 13.64 22.73 17.44
C MET A 40 13.87 21.66 18.51
N TYR A 41 13.95 20.38 18.11
CA TYR A 41 14.19 19.27 19.03
C TYR A 41 15.55 19.35 19.73
N LYS A 42 16.60 19.70 18.98
CA LYS A 42 17.96 19.90 19.53
C LYS A 42 17.98 20.93 20.66
N HIS A 43 17.15 21.97 20.57
CA HIS A 43 17.08 23.07 21.52
C HIS A 43 15.90 22.97 22.51
N GLY A 44 15.25 21.81 22.62
CA GLY A 44 14.15 21.58 23.55
C GLY A 44 12.91 22.44 23.31
N VAL A 45 12.76 23.01 22.11
CA VAL A 45 11.61 23.84 21.75
C VAL A 45 10.40 22.94 21.49
N LYS A 46 9.36 23.09 22.31
CA LYS A 46 8.10 22.36 22.11
C LYS A 46 7.45 22.78 20.79
N MET A 47 7.08 21.79 19.99
CA MET A 47 6.33 22.01 18.76
C MET A 47 4.89 22.42 19.10
N ASN A 48 4.30 23.32 18.30
CA ASN A 48 2.94 23.82 18.46
C ASN A 48 1.88 22.73 18.21
N ARG A 49 2.33 21.56 17.74
CA ARG A 49 1.51 20.38 17.50
C ARG A 49 2.25 19.16 18.01
N GLU A 50 1.49 18.23 18.57
CA GLU A 50 2.03 16.95 19.00
C GLU A 50 2.65 16.19 17.84
N GLN A 51 3.69 15.44 18.14
CA GLN A 51 4.33 14.56 17.17
C GLN A 51 3.30 13.55 16.65
N SER A 52 3.18 13.43 15.33
CA SER A 52 2.21 12.55 14.66
C SER A 52 0.74 12.97 14.76
N SER A 53 0.44 14.21 15.15
CA SER A 53 -0.93 14.78 15.14
C SER A 53 -1.53 15.00 13.73
N GLY A 54 -0.75 14.74 12.68
CA GLY A 54 -1.17 14.95 11.30
C GLY A 54 -1.26 16.42 10.89
N GLN A 55 -1.71 16.67 9.67
CA GLN A 55 -2.05 18.02 9.22
C GLN A 55 -3.42 18.43 9.82
N PRO A 56 -3.65 19.74 10.09
CA PRO A 56 -4.96 20.21 10.52
C PRO A 56 -6.02 19.81 9.51
N ARG A 57 -7.18 19.32 10.00
CA ARG A 57 -8.34 19.10 9.14
C ARG A 57 -8.76 20.45 8.55
N LYS A 58 -8.85 20.50 7.22
CA LYS A 58 -9.33 21.67 6.48
C LYS A 58 -10.84 21.67 6.28
N HIS A 59 -11.51 20.53 6.46
CA HIS A 59 -12.93 20.36 6.18
C HIS A 59 -13.67 19.80 7.39
N LYS A 60 -14.92 20.25 7.53
CA LYS A 60 -15.84 19.82 8.57
C LYS A 60 -16.42 18.45 8.22
N ILE A 61 -16.58 17.63 9.26
CA ILE A 61 -17.38 16.41 9.26
C ILE A 61 -18.02 16.24 10.64
N ASN A 62 -19.20 15.65 10.70
CA ASN A 62 -19.81 15.23 11.96
C ASN A 62 -19.07 14.03 12.58
N GLU A 63 -18.09 14.31 13.43
CA GLU A 63 -17.33 13.30 14.20
C GLU A 63 -18.19 12.57 15.24
N ASN A 64 -19.39 13.10 15.55
CA ASN A 64 -20.33 12.48 16.46
C ASN A 64 -21.33 11.57 15.75
N PHE A 65 -21.31 11.48 14.42
CA PHE A 65 -22.32 10.74 13.65
C PHE A 65 -22.49 9.29 14.14
N PHE A 66 -21.38 8.61 14.43
CA PHE A 66 -21.41 7.22 14.90
C PHE A 66 -21.68 7.07 16.40
N LYS A 67 -21.79 8.16 17.18
CA LYS A 67 -21.99 8.07 18.64
C LYS A 67 -23.41 7.72 19.04
N THR A 68 -24.38 7.95 18.17
CA THR A 68 -25.81 7.76 18.42
C THR A 68 -26.36 6.79 17.40
N TRP A 69 -27.16 5.82 17.86
CA TRP A 69 -27.84 4.88 16.96
C TRP A 69 -29.03 5.58 16.29
N SER A 70 -28.93 5.80 14.97
CA SER A 70 -30.02 6.29 14.11
C SER A 70 -30.18 5.42 12.88
N HIS A 71 -31.28 5.59 12.15
CA HIS A 71 -31.52 4.87 10.89
C HIS A 71 -30.40 5.15 9.86
N GLU A 72 -30.02 6.43 9.71
CA GLU A 72 -28.98 6.89 8.81
C GLU A 72 -27.61 6.35 9.22
N MET A 73 -27.33 6.33 10.53
CA MET A 73 -26.09 5.77 11.05
C MET A 73 -25.97 4.28 10.75
N ALA A 74 -27.02 3.49 11.04
CA ALA A 74 -27.05 2.07 10.75
C ALA A 74 -26.88 1.78 9.24
N TRP A 75 -27.48 2.60 8.38
CA TRP A 75 -27.35 2.49 6.93
C TRP A 75 -25.90 2.78 6.45
N VAL A 76 -25.29 3.88 6.91
CA VAL A 76 -23.89 4.21 6.60
C VAL A 76 -22.92 3.17 7.16
N LEU A 77 -23.20 2.64 8.35
CA LEU A 77 -22.43 1.57 8.97
C LEU A 77 -22.50 0.28 8.14
N GLY A 78 -23.69 -0.10 7.66
CA GLY A 78 -23.87 -1.23 6.75
C GLY A 78 -23.05 -1.09 5.46
N LEU A 79 -23.06 0.11 4.86
CA LEU A 79 -22.22 0.42 3.71
C LEU A 79 -20.73 0.42 4.05
N PHE A 80 -20.35 0.79 5.28
CA PHE A 80 -18.96 0.75 5.71
C PHE A 80 -18.48 -0.69 5.88
N ILE A 81 -19.31 -1.56 6.44
CA ILE A 81 -19.01 -2.98 6.66
C ILE A 81 -18.91 -3.73 5.32
N THR A 82 -19.75 -3.39 4.34
CA THR A 82 -19.73 -4.00 3.01
C THR A 82 -18.67 -3.36 2.11
N ASP A 83 -18.93 -2.16 1.60
CA ASP A 83 -18.17 -1.48 0.54
C ASP A 83 -17.13 -0.48 1.05
N GLY A 84 -17.13 -0.20 2.36
CA GLY A 84 -16.11 0.63 2.99
C GLY A 84 -14.73 -0.02 3.01
N HIS A 85 -13.68 0.79 2.94
CA HIS A 85 -12.31 0.35 3.05
C HIS A 85 -11.59 1.11 4.16
N VAL A 86 -10.75 0.41 4.93
CA VAL A 86 -9.87 1.01 5.94
C VAL A 86 -8.44 0.95 5.42
N ASN A 87 -7.82 2.12 5.26
CA ASN A 87 -6.44 2.21 4.83
C ASN A 87 -5.48 1.93 6.00
N LYS A 88 -4.60 0.94 5.80
CA LYS A 88 -3.59 0.50 6.78
C LYS A 88 -2.70 1.62 7.32
N SER A 89 -2.25 2.54 6.45
CA SER A 89 -1.15 3.45 6.78
C SER A 89 -1.62 4.86 7.08
N THR A 90 -2.66 5.31 6.41
CA THR A 90 -3.12 6.71 6.47
C THR A 90 -4.19 6.95 7.52
N HIS A 91 -4.66 5.91 8.21
CA HIS A 91 -5.73 6.00 9.22
C HIS A 91 -6.97 6.69 8.66
N SER A 92 -7.33 6.23 7.48
CA SER A 92 -8.44 6.74 6.71
C SER A 92 -9.41 5.62 6.41
N ILE A 93 -10.69 5.94 6.38
CA ILE A 93 -11.69 5.09 5.76
C ILE A 93 -12.21 5.74 4.51
N TYR A 94 -12.53 4.96 3.50
CA TYR A 94 -13.21 5.49 2.33
C TYR A 94 -14.30 4.55 1.84
N PHE A 95 -15.36 5.13 1.30
CA PHE A 95 -16.42 4.42 0.60
C PHE A 95 -16.15 4.54 -0.89
N SER A 96 -16.23 3.45 -1.65
CA SER A 96 -16.14 3.51 -3.12
C SER A 96 -17.40 2.98 -3.75
N GLN A 97 -17.99 3.73 -4.69
CA GLN A 97 -19.20 3.32 -5.40
C GLN A 97 -19.13 3.69 -6.89
N LYS A 98 -19.80 2.88 -7.71
CA LYS A 98 -20.05 3.22 -9.13
C LYS A 98 -21.11 4.33 -9.24
N ASP A 99 -22.12 4.28 -8.38
CA ASP A 99 -23.16 5.30 -8.32
C ASP A 99 -22.76 6.40 -7.32
N GLU A 100 -22.50 7.60 -7.85
CA GLU A 100 -22.15 8.78 -7.06
C GLU A 100 -23.25 9.20 -6.09
N ARG A 101 -24.53 8.91 -6.39
CA ARG A 101 -25.67 9.32 -5.54
C ARG A 101 -25.57 8.71 -4.15
N ILE A 102 -25.11 7.46 -4.05
CA ILE A 102 -24.91 6.78 -2.76
C ILE A 102 -23.87 7.52 -1.92
N LEU A 103 -22.80 8.00 -2.55
CA LEU A 103 -21.75 8.76 -1.86
C LEU A 103 -22.20 10.16 -1.46
N LYS A 104 -23.05 10.80 -2.26
CA LYS A 104 -23.71 12.06 -1.88
C LYS A 104 -24.56 11.87 -0.63
N VAL A 105 -25.37 10.81 -0.58
CA VAL A 105 -26.19 10.47 0.60
C VAL A 105 -25.30 10.22 1.83
N ILE A 106 -24.22 9.43 1.69
CA ILE A 106 -23.25 9.22 2.78
C ILE A 106 -22.67 10.56 3.26
N ALA A 107 -22.23 11.42 2.33
CA ALA A 107 -21.65 12.72 2.68
C ALA A 107 -22.66 13.62 3.40
N THR A 108 -23.92 13.64 2.95
CA THR A 108 -25.01 14.37 3.61
C THR A 108 -25.25 13.85 5.03
N TYR A 109 -25.38 12.53 5.21
CA TYR A 109 -25.58 11.94 6.55
C TYR A 109 -24.41 12.23 7.50
N LEU A 110 -23.18 12.20 6.99
CA LEU A 110 -21.99 12.51 7.77
C LEU A 110 -21.77 14.02 8.01
N ASP A 111 -22.63 14.91 7.49
CA ASP A 111 -22.38 16.36 7.42
C ASP A 111 -20.94 16.65 6.92
N ALA A 112 -20.51 15.86 5.94
CA ALA A 112 -19.18 15.96 5.36
C ALA A 112 -19.21 16.95 4.19
N ALA A 113 -18.24 17.86 4.14
CA ALA A 113 -18.12 18.78 3.00
C ALA A 113 -18.00 17.99 1.67
N TYR A 114 -19.00 18.13 0.81
CA TYR A 114 -19.04 17.51 -0.51
C TYR A 114 -18.32 18.43 -1.52
N ILE A 115 -17.09 18.07 -1.92
CA ILE A 115 -16.28 18.86 -2.86
C ILE A 115 -15.74 17.95 -3.97
N LEU A 116 -16.15 18.22 -5.21
CA LEU A 116 -15.69 17.56 -6.44
C LEU A 116 -14.44 18.28 -7.01
N ALA A 117 -13.26 18.11 -6.40
CA ALA A 117 -12.01 18.67 -6.96
C ALA A 117 -10.75 17.89 -6.54
N SER A 118 -9.74 17.89 -7.42
CA SER A 118 -8.56 17.01 -7.39
C SER A 118 -7.49 17.35 -6.33
N THR A 119 -7.65 18.44 -5.57
CA THR A 119 -6.56 19.05 -4.79
C THR A 119 -6.89 19.31 -3.31
N VAL A 120 -7.56 18.41 -2.58
CA VAL A 120 -7.78 18.63 -1.11
C VAL A 120 -7.98 17.32 -0.29
N PRO A 121 -7.75 17.33 1.05
CA PRO A 121 -7.65 16.13 1.90
C PRO A 121 -8.96 15.48 2.33
N THR A 122 -10.12 16.06 2.05
CA THR A 122 -11.40 15.32 2.05
C THR A 122 -11.79 15.23 0.59
N LYS A 123 -11.56 14.06 0.00
CA LYS A 123 -11.61 13.88 -1.45
C LYS A 123 -12.86 13.08 -1.76
N ILE A 124 -13.67 13.52 -2.73
CA ILE A 124 -14.31 12.54 -3.62
C ILE A 124 -13.37 12.34 -4.79
N THR A 125 -12.62 11.24 -4.79
CA THR A 125 -11.80 10.88 -5.95
C THR A 125 -12.67 10.20 -6.97
N THR A 126 -12.60 10.63 -8.23
CA THR A 126 -13.03 9.81 -9.36
C THR A 126 -11.80 9.11 -9.92
N ASP A 127 -11.77 7.79 -9.83
CA ASP A 127 -10.80 6.95 -10.55
C ASP A 127 -11.52 6.27 -11.72
N THR A 128 -10.80 5.94 -12.78
CA THR A 128 -11.35 5.10 -13.86
C THR A 128 -10.95 3.65 -13.61
N SER A 129 -11.91 2.73 -13.65
CA SER A 129 -11.63 1.29 -13.57
C SER A 129 -10.80 0.83 -14.77
N LYS A 130 -10.19 -0.36 -14.68
CA LYS A 130 -9.52 -0.99 -15.83
C LYS A 130 -10.44 -1.21 -17.04
N SER A 131 -11.76 -1.21 -16.82
CA SER A 131 -12.80 -1.34 -17.84
C SER A 131 -13.39 0.01 -18.30
N GLY A 132 -12.81 1.15 -17.90
CA GLY A 132 -13.25 2.48 -18.33
C GLY A 132 -14.36 3.12 -17.51
N ASN A 133 -14.83 2.48 -16.44
CA ASN A 133 -15.96 2.97 -15.64
C ASN A 133 -15.50 3.93 -14.52
N PRO A 134 -16.19 5.05 -14.27
CA PRO A 134 -15.85 5.93 -13.15
C PRO A 134 -16.14 5.23 -11.80
N ILE A 135 -15.23 5.42 -10.84
CA ILE A 135 -15.30 4.95 -9.46
C ILE A 135 -15.14 6.18 -8.57
N TYR A 136 -16.19 6.52 -7.84
CA TYR A 136 -16.18 7.65 -6.92
C TYR A 136 -15.78 7.17 -5.52
N ARG A 137 -15.06 7.98 -4.73
CA ARG A 137 -14.71 7.59 -3.35
C ARG A 137 -14.75 8.70 -2.31
N VAL A 138 -15.49 8.56 -1.21
CA VAL A 138 -15.50 9.51 -0.07
C VAL A 138 -14.47 9.11 0.96
N TRP A 139 -13.55 9.99 1.36
CA TRP A 139 -12.52 9.71 2.38
C TRP A 139 -12.82 10.39 3.72
N LEU A 140 -12.58 9.66 4.80
CA LEU A 140 -12.67 10.08 6.19
C LEU A 140 -11.32 9.88 6.84
N ASN A 141 -10.71 10.95 7.35
CA ASN A 141 -9.34 10.94 7.86
C ASN A 141 -9.29 11.31 9.35
N GLY A 142 -8.62 10.49 10.17
CA GLY A 142 -8.35 10.87 11.56
C GLY A 142 -7.96 9.70 12.45
N LYS A 143 -6.74 9.75 13.00
CA LYS A 143 -6.22 8.73 13.93
C LYS A 143 -7.13 8.56 15.16
N THR A 144 -7.47 9.64 15.85
CA THR A 144 -8.30 9.61 17.06
C THR A 144 -9.76 9.24 16.78
N GLU A 145 -10.32 9.73 15.69
CA GLU A 145 -11.73 9.47 15.36
C GLU A 145 -11.94 8.04 14.86
N LEU A 146 -10.99 7.50 14.11
CA LEU A 146 -11.04 6.11 13.68
C LEU A 146 -10.96 5.15 14.88
N GLN A 147 -10.17 5.50 15.90
CA GLN A 147 -10.10 4.78 17.16
C GLN A 147 -11.42 4.82 17.94
N LYS A 148 -12.07 5.99 18.02
CA LYS A 148 -13.40 6.11 18.64
C LYS A 148 -14.45 5.29 17.89
N LEU A 149 -14.45 5.37 16.56
CA LEU A 149 -15.33 4.56 15.72
C LEU A 149 -15.08 3.06 15.92
N ALA A 150 -13.82 2.65 16.01
CA ALA A 150 -13.46 1.26 16.30
C ALA A 150 -14.05 0.79 17.64
N ARG A 151 -13.98 1.63 18.68
CA ARG A 151 -14.58 1.32 19.99
C ARG A 151 -16.11 1.17 19.89
N ILE A 152 -16.78 2.03 19.12
CA ILE A 152 -18.23 1.95 18.96
C ILE A 152 -18.62 0.65 18.23
N ILE A 153 -17.94 0.32 17.14
CA ILE A 153 -18.29 -0.84 16.30
C ILE A 153 -17.91 -2.16 16.97
N TYR A 154 -16.76 -2.23 17.65
CA TYR A 154 -16.15 -3.52 17.98
C TYR A 154 -16.09 -3.88 19.47
N ASN A 155 -16.43 -2.98 20.38
CA ASN A 155 -16.24 -3.21 21.82
C ASN A 155 -17.16 -4.30 22.39
N HIS A 156 -18.25 -4.65 21.69
CA HIS A 156 -19.25 -5.64 22.11
C HIS A 156 -19.57 -6.68 21.03
N THR A 157 -18.68 -6.88 20.06
CA THR A 157 -18.87 -7.82 18.95
C THR A 157 -17.88 -8.98 19.04
N ASP A 158 -18.37 -10.22 18.89
CA ASP A 158 -17.56 -11.42 18.68
C ASP A 158 -16.83 -11.41 17.32
N THR A 159 -15.95 -12.39 17.09
CA THR A 159 -15.15 -12.51 15.86
C THR A 159 -15.95 -12.82 14.60
N GLU A 160 -17.22 -13.21 14.70
CA GLU A 160 -18.01 -13.74 13.58
C GLU A 160 -18.80 -12.65 12.86
N ASN A 161 -19.11 -11.55 13.54
CA ASN A 161 -20.03 -10.52 13.04
C ASN A 161 -19.38 -9.42 12.19
N PHE A 162 -18.08 -9.49 11.87
CA PHE A 162 -17.42 -8.45 11.06
C PHE A 162 -16.21 -8.95 10.27
N LEU A 163 -15.81 -8.15 9.27
CA LEU A 163 -14.55 -8.35 8.55
C LEU A 163 -13.35 -8.05 9.46
N ILE A 164 -12.74 -9.11 9.97
CA ILE A 164 -11.65 -9.07 10.96
C ILE A 164 -10.49 -8.11 10.60
N TYR A 165 -10.15 -7.96 9.32
CA TYR A 165 -9.10 -7.04 8.89
C TYR A 165 -9.45 -5.56 9.13
N LYS A 166 -10.73 -5.19 8.99
CA LYS A 166 -11.19 -3.81 9.22
C LYS A 166 -11.02 -3.45 10.69
N ARG A 167 -11.42 -4.35 11.59
CA ARG A 167 -11.20 -4.21 13.04
C ARG A 167 -9.74 -4.01 13.36
N ILE A 168 -8.89 -4.92 12.90
CA ILE A 168 -7.45 -4.88 13.15
C ILE A 168 -6.86 -3.54 12.68
N TYR A 169 -7.15 -3.08 11.46
CA TYR A 169 -6.59 -1.82 10.93
C TYR A 169 -7.11 -0.58 11.66
N MET A 170 -8.35 -0.59 12.13
CA MET A 170 -8.91 0.51 12.91
C MET A 170 -8.37 0.56 14.34
N THR A 171 -8.02 -0.60 14.92
CA THR A 171 -7.57 -0.71 16.31
C THR A 171 -6.05 -0.73 16.49
N GLN A 172 -5.24 -0.95 15.44
CA GLN A 172 -3.78 -1.17 15.52
C GLN A 172 -2.98 -0.06 16.23
N HIS A 173 -3.57 1.10 16.49
CA HIS A 173 -2.96 2.24 17.18
C HIS A 173 -3.60 2.58 18.53
N LEU A 174 -4.56 1.79 19.00
CA LEU A 174 -5.06 1.87 20.38
C LEU A 174 -3.99 1.41 21.36
N ASP A 175 -4.13 1.78 22.63
CA ASP A 175 -3.26 1.27 23.71
C ASP A 175 -3.39 -0.27 23.84
N ASN A 176 -4.62 -0.77 23.64
CA ASN A 176 -4.96 -2.19 23.56
C ASN A 176 -5.54 -2.49 22.18
N PRO A 177 -4.69 -2.64 21.15
CA PRO A 177 -5.13 -2.98 19.80
C PRO A 177 -5.74 -4.38 19.77
N TYR A 178 -6.80 -4.55 18.99
CA TYR A 178 -7.40 -5.85 18.80
C TYR A 178 -6.55 -6.68 17.84
N TYR A 179 -6.13 -7.84 18.31
CA TYR A 179 -5.40 -8.84 17.53
C TYR A 179 -6.10 -10.17 17.64
N VAL A 180 -6.39 -10.78 16.49
CA VAL A 180 -6.85 -12.15 16.39
C VAL A 180 -6.04 -12.82 15.28
N GLU A 181 -5.61 -14.05 15.54
CA GLU A 181 -4.91 -14.85 14.55
C GLU A 181 -5.82 -15.10 13.35
N ASP A 182 -5.20 -15.11 12.18
CA ASP A 182 -5.93 -15.22 10.94
C ASP A 182 -6.18 -16.69 10.61
N GLU A 183 -7.30 -17.23 11.07
CA GLU A 183 -7.64 -18.66 10.94
C GLU A 183 -8.10 -19.06 9.53
N ARG A 184 -7.99 -18.18 8.53
CA ARG A 184 -8.25 -18.55 7.13
C ARG A 184 -7.17 -19.50 6.64
N ASP A 185 -7.52 -20.37 5.68
CA ASP A 185 -6.58 -21.29 5.00
C ASP A 185 -5.29 -20.59 4.53
N VAL A 186 -5.42 -19.33 4.10
CA VAL A 186 -4.29 -18.47 3.76
C VAL A 186 -4.32 -17.21 4.62
N PRO A 187 -3.57 -17.17 5.72
CA PRO A 187 -3.53 -16.01 6.60
C PRO A 187 -2.93 -14.81 5.87
N LYS A 188 -3.59 -13.66 5.99
CA LYS A 188 -3.14 -12.34 5.52
C LYS A 188 -2.42 -11.55 6.60
N TRP A 189 -2.47 -11.96 7.87
CA TRP A 189 -1.64 -11.38 8.93
C TRP A 189 -1.21 -12.42 9.96
N LYS A 190 -0.11 -12.11 10.65
CA LYS A 190 0.36 -12.80 11.85
C LYS A 190 0.94 -11.83 12.84
N ARG A 191 0.95 -12.22 14.11
CA ARG A 191 1.70 -11.49 15.14
C ARG A 191 3.19 -11.84 15.08
N LYS A 192 4.05 -10.83 15.11
CA LYS A 192 5.51 -10.98 15.28
C LYS A 192 6.03 -9.83 16.12
N ASP A 193 6.75 -10.14 17.19
CA ASP A 193 7.36 -9.14 18.11
C ASP A 193 6.34 -8.11 18.64
N GLY A 194 5.13 -8.57 18.98
CA GLY A 194 4.05 -7.71 19.47
C GLY A 194 3.40 -6.80 18.42
N LYS A 195 3.82 -6.88 17.14
CA LYS A 195 3.28 -6.12 16.02
C LYS A 195 2.54 -7.03 15.06
N LEU A 196 1.47 -6.49 14.44
CA LEU A 196 0.79 -7.15 13.35
C LEU A 196 1.61 -7.01 12.06
N ILE A 197 1.99 -8.13 11.47
CA ILE A 197 2.63 -8.19 10.16
C ILE A 197 1.62 -8.72 9.16
N HIS A 198 1.42 -7.99 8.07
CA HIS A 198 0.65 -8.50 6.94
C HIS A 198 1.48 -9.55 6.21
N ILE A 199 0.97 -10.77 6.12
CA ILE A 199 1.51 -11.81 5.27
C ILE A 199 1.00 -11.49 3.87
N ASN A 200 1.90 -11.14 2.96
CA ASN A 200 1.55 -11.25 1.55
C ASN A 200 1.47 -12.74 1.27
N SER A 201 0.25 -13.25 1.19
CA SER A 201 -0.15 -14.63 0.92
C SER A 201 0.45 -15.25 -0.34
N GLY A 202 1.26 -14.52 -1.10
CA GLY A 202 2.07 -15.11 -2.14
C GLY A 202 3.43 -15.48 -1.55
N SER A 203 3.76 -16.76 -1.59
CA SER A 203 5.14 -17.25 -1.69
C SER A 203 5.93 -16.56 -2.82
N ARG A 204 5.26 -15.77 -3.67
CA ARG A 204 5.88 -15.05 -4.78
C ARG A 204 6.83 -13.95 -4.33
N ILE A 205 8.11 -14.16 -4.59
CA ILE A 205 9.19 -13.21 -4.32
C ILE A 205 9.50 -12.42 -5.60
N PRO A 206 9.51 -11.07 -5.54
CA PRO A 206 9.99 -10.27 -6.66
C PRO A 206 11.50 -10.42 -6.82
N PHE A 207 11.96 -10.63 -8.05
CA PHE A 207 13.38 -10.58 -8.38
C PHE A 207 13.62 -9.95 -9.75
N ARG A 208 14.88 -9.66 -10.03
CA ARG A 208 15.33 -9.05 -11.28
C ARG A 208 16.37 -9.95 -11.91
N THR A 209 16.28 -10.09 -13.22
CA THR A 209 17.24 -10.83 -14.04
C THR A 209 17.34 -10.16 -15.41
N ASN A 210 18.23 -10.63 -16.29
CA ASN A 210 18.37 -10.07 -17.63
C ASN A 210 18.07 -11.15 -18.67
N ILE A 211 17.05 -10.94 -19.50
CA ILE A 211 16.59 -11.90 -20.53
C ILE A 211 16.69 -11.23 -21.90
N SER A 212 17.04 -12.00 -22.94
CA SER A 212 17.05 -11.55 -24.33
C SER A 212 15.77 -10.81 -24.71
N ARG A 213 15.92 -9.64 -25.32
CA ARG A 213 14.79 -8.84 -25.80
C ARG A 213 13.96 -9.60 -26.83
N ARG A 214 14.61 -10.21 -27.84
CA ARG A 214 13.95 -11.01 -28.87
C ARG A 214 13.11 -12.14 -28.26
N THR A 215 13.67 -12.83 -27.28
CA THR A 215 12.99 -13.89 -26.55
C THR A 215 11.75 -13.39 -25.79
N LEU A 216 11.88 -12.27 -25.06
CA LEU A 216 10.74 -11.68 -24.35
C LEU A 216 9.62 -11.24 -25.32
N ASP A 217 9.98 -10.69 -26.47
CA ASP A 217 9.01 -10.23 -27.45
C ASP A 217 8.26 -11.41 -28.10
N SER A 218 8.97 -12.49 -28.42
CA SER A 218 8.34 -13.75 -28.86
C SER A 218 7.37 -14.32 -27.82
N LEU A 219 7.80 -14.41 -26.55
CA LEU A 219 6.95 -14.92 -25.47
C LEU A 219 5.71 -14.05 -25.23
N LYS A 220 5.77 -12.73 -25.42
CA LYS A 220 4.59 -11.85 -25.30
C LYS A 220 3.54 -12.18 -26.36
N ILE A 221 3.95 -12.52 -27.57
CA ILE A 221 3.05 -12.93 -28.65
C ILE A 221 2.34 -14.23 -28.25
N ILE A 222 3.10 -15.25 -27.84
CA ILE A 222 2.56 -16.55 -27.39
C ILE A 222 1.63 -16.38 -26.19
N ALA A 223 2.02 -15.58 -25.20
CA ALA A 223 1.21 -15.31 -24.02
C ALA A 223 -0.13 -14.63 -24.40
N LYS A 224 -0.11 -13.71 -25.37
CA LYS A 224 -1.32 -13.04 -25.86
C LYS A 224 -2.25 -14.02 -26.59
N GLU A 225 -1.71 -14.87 -27.45
CA GLU A 225 -2.47 -15.90 -28.18
C GLU A 225 -3.14 -16.89 -27.21
N ARG A 226 -2.43 -17.31 -26.17
CA ARG A 226 -2.93 -18.22 -25.13
C ARG A 226 -3.76 -17.53 -24.05
N LYS A 227 -3.97 -16.22 -24.12
CA LYS A 227 -4.68 -15.40 -23.10
C LYS A 227 -4.10 -15.56 -21.69
N MET A 228 -2.78 -15.60 -21.59
CA MET A 228 -2.04 -15.78 -20.33
C MET A 228 -1.09 -14.62 -20.04
N TYR A 229 -0.67 -14.49 -18.79
CA TYR A 229 0.41 -13.57 -18.43
C TYR A 229 1.77 -14.15 -18.80
N LEU A 230 2.67 -13.31 -19.32
CA LEU A 230 4.05 -13.66 -19.67
C LEU A 230 4.77 -14.43 -18.54
N ASN A 231 4.63 -13.98 -17.30
CA ASN A 231 5.27 -14.64 -16.15
C ASN A 231 4.77 -16.08 -15.95
N HIS A 232 3.48 -16.32 -16.18
CA HIS A 232 2.90 -17.65 -16.03
C HIS A 232 3.39 -18.60 -17.12
N LEU A 233 3.54 -18.09 -18.35
CA LEU A 233 4.10 -18.84 -19.46
C LEU A 233 5.55 -19.28 -19.18
N ILE A 234 6.38 -18.38 -18.65
CA ILE A 234 7.75 -18.71 -18.26
C ILE A 234 7.79 -19.70 -17.09
N GLU A 235 6.90 -19.57 -16.10
CA GLU A 235 6.81 -20.53 -14.99
C GLU A 235 6.47 -21.94 -15.45
N ILE A 236 5.63 -22.10 -16.48
CA ILE A 236 5.33 -23.41 -17.07
C ILE A 236 6.60 -24.02 -17.65
N GLY A 237 7.33 -23.26 -18.47
CA GLY A 237 8.61 -23.70 -19.02
C GLY A 237 9.62 -24.10 -17.93
N LEU A 238 9.70 -23.32 -16.85
CA LEU A 238 10.59 -23.61 -15.72
C LEU A 238 10.18 -24.87 -14.96
N LYS A 239 8.88 -25.10 -14.74
CA LYS A 239 8.38 -26.31 -14.09
C LYS A 239 8.63 -27.54 -14.97
N ASN A 240 8.37 -27.43 -16.26
CA ASN A 240 8.61 -28.50 -17.23
C ASN A 240 10.10 -28.84 -17.32
N LEU A 241 10.98 -27.83 -17.32
CA LEU A 241 12.42 -28.02 -17.24
C LEU A 241 12.84 -28.75 -15.97
N LEU A 242 12.34 -28.33 -14.81
CA LEU A 242 12.66 -28.96 -13.51
C LEU A 242 12.14 -30.39 -13.38
N ALA A 243 11.10 -30.75 -14.13
CA ALA A 243 10.57 -32.12 -14.16
C ALA A 243 11.42 -33.09 -15.00
N LYS A 244 12.39 -32.61 -15.79
CA LYS A 244 13.28 -33.46 -16.58
C LYS A 244 14.42 -34.03 -15.72
N SER A 245 14.68 -35.32 -15.87
CA SER A 245 15.75 -36.03 -15.16
C SER A 245 17.15 -35.73 -15.70
N GLU A 246 17.26 -35.38 -16.98
CA GLU A 246 18.50 -35.00 -17.64
C GLU A 246 18.32 -33.68 -18.39
N ILE A 247 19.21 -32.72 -18.13
CA ILE A 247 19.16 -31.39 -18.73
C ILE A 247 20.52 -31.12 -19.37
N SER A 248 20.52 -30.96 -20.69
CA SER A 248 21.70 -30.53 -21.44
C SER A 248 21.57 -29.04 -21.77
N PHE A 249 22.49 -28.24 -21.24
CA PHE A 249 22.54 -26.81 -21.50
C PHE A 249 23.53 -26.50 -22.61
N ASN A 250 23.04 -25.93 -23.71
CA ASN A 250 23.91 -25.43 -24.77
C ASN A 250 24.56 -24.11 -24.32
N ARG A 251 25.88 -24.15 -24.07
CA ARG A 251 26.67 -22.98 -23.63
C ARG A 251 27.15 -22.10 -24.78
N GLN A 252 26.95 -22.50 -26.04
CA GLN A 252 27.77 -22.00 -27.14
C GLN A 252 27.36 -20.61 -27.65
N ILE A 253 26.15 -20.11 -27.34
CA ILE A 253 25.77 -18.73 -27.71
C ILE A 253 24.85 -18.13 -26.64
N ARG A 254 25.38 -17.17 -25.87
CA ARG A 254 24.57 -16.32 -24.98
C ARG A 254 24.05 -15.11 -25.76
N PRO A 255 22.79 -14.68 -25.58
CA PRO A 255 22.27 -13.50 -26.24
C PRO A 255 23.00 -12.22 -25.81
N ASP A 256 23.29 -11.35 -26.77
CA ASP A 256 23.90 -10.03 -26.57
C ASP A 256 22.86 -8.92 -26.29
N ASP A 257 21.58 -9.22 -26.50
CA ASP A 257 20.46 -8.28 -26.42
C ASP A 257 19.66 -8.36 -25.10
N ARG A 258 20.31 -8.85 -24.03
CA ARG A 258 19.67 -9.02 -22.72
C ARG A 258 19.25 -7.68 -22.11
N VAL A 259 18.00 -7.59 -21.68
CA VAL A 259 17.43 -6.42 -21.00
C VAL A 259 16.93 -6.78 -19.60
N GLN A 260 16.89 -5.79 -18.70
CA GLN A 260 16.40 -6.02 -17.34
C GLN A 260 14.93 -6.43 -17.34
N PHE A 261 14.66 -7.60 -16.78
CA PHE A 261 13.35 -8.19 -16.61
C PHE A 261 13.03 -8.31 -15.11
N LYS A 262 11.93 -7.69 -14.68
CA LYS A 262 11.44 -7.73 -13.29
C LYS A 262 10.21 -8.62 -13.24
N THR A 263 10.25 -9.65 -12.39
CA THR A 263 9.17 -10.64 -12.28
C THR A 263 8.99 -11.11 -10.84
N THR A 264 7.98 -11.95 -10.59
CA THR A 264 7.62 -12.50 -9.29
C THR A 264 7.30 -13.99 -9.43
N TYR A 265 8.09 -14.85 -8.80
CA TYR A 265 7.91 -16.31 -8.81
C TYR A 265 7.79 -16.85 -7.39
N ASP A 266 7.11 -17.97 -7.25
CA ASP A 266 7.03 -18.74 -6.01
C ASP A 266 8.43 -18.99 -5.41
N GLU A 267 8.55 -18.89 -4.08
CA GLU A 267 9.80 -19.03 -3.34
C GLU A 267 10.46 -20.40 -3.54
N GLU A 268 9.66 -21.47 -3.55
CA GLU A 268 10.14 -22.83 -3.77
C GLU A 268 10.65 -22.98 -5.20
N LEU A 269 9.88 -22.49 -6.17
CA LEU A 269 10.29 -22.49 -7.59
C LEU A 269 11.61 -21.72 -7.77
N LEU A 270 11.73 -20.52 -7.19
CA LEU A 270 12.94 -19.71 -7.30
C LEU A 270 14.14 -20.38 -6.63
N THR A 271 13.93 -21.08 -5.52
CA THR A 271 14.98 -21.85 -4.82
C THR A 271 15.45 -23.02 -5.67
N ASN A 272 14.52 -23.75 -6.30
CA ASN A 272 14.83 -24.85 -7.21
C ASN A 272 15.59 -24.37 -8.45
N ILE A 273 15.21 -23.24 -9.03
CA ILE A 273 15.91 -22.63 -10.17
C ILE A 273 17.34 -22.23 -9.79
N LYS A 274 17.53 -21.61 -8.62
CA LYS A 274 18.87 -21.24 -8.12
C LYS A 274 19.76 -22.48 -7.94
N ARG A 275 19.21 -23.54 -7.36
CA ARG A 275 19.91 -24.82 -7.17
C ARG A 275 20.31 -25.44 -8.51
N LEU A 276 19.37 -25.49 -9.47
CA LEU A 276 19.64 -26.01 -10.82
C LEU A 276 20.74 -25.21 -11.53
N ALA A 277 20.69 -23.88 -11.44
CA ALA A 277 21.69 -23.00 -12.00
C ALA A 277 23.08 -23.27 -11.40
N GLN A 278 23.16 -23.40 -10.07
CA GLN A 278 24.41 -23.69 -9.36
C GLN A 278 24.99 -25.07 -9.72
N GLN A 279 24.16 -26.10 -9.77
CA GLN A 279 24.59 -27.47 -10.12
C GLN A 279 25.17 -27.56 -11.53
N ASN A 280 24.69 -26.73 -12.45
CA ASN A 280 25.11 -26.73 -13.86
C ASN A 280 26.12 -25.62 -14.21
N ASN A 281 26.56 -24.84 -13.22
CA ASN A 281 27.43 -23.67 -13.39
C ASN A 281 26.86 -22.65 -14.39
N LEU A 282 25.60 -22.26 -14.19
CA LEU A 282 24.84 -21.33 -15.01
C LEU A 282 24.35 -20.14 -14.19
N PHE A 283 24.00 -19.07 -14.88
CA PHE A 283 23.26 -17.97 -14.28
C PHE A 283 21.74 -18.22 -14.37
N ILE A 284 20.97 -17.58 -13.48
CA ILE A 284 19.50 -17.74 -13.45
C ILE A 284 18.86 -17.34 -14.80
N ASN A 285 19.40 -16.33 -15.48
CA ASN A 285 18.92 -15.95 -16.81
C ASN A 285 19.16 -17.03 -17.87
N ASP A 286 20.29 -17.75 -17.83
CA ASP A 286 20.56 -18.86 -18.73
C ASP A 286 19.50 -19.96 -18.54
N VAL A 287 19.14 -20.27 -17.29
CA VAL A 287 18.09 -21.26 -16.97
C VAL A 287 16.72 -20.79 -17.45
N ILE A 288 16.36 -19.52 -17.24
CA ILE A 288 15.09 -18.97 -17.71
C ILE A 288 15.02 -18.97 -19.23
N GLU A 289 16.07 -18.56 -19.94
CA GLU A 289 16.09 -18.57 -21.40
C GLU A 289 15.99 -20.00 -21.95
N HIS A 290 16.68 -20.95 -21.32
CA HIS A 290 16.61 -22.36 -21.72
C HIS A 290 15.23 -22.97 -21.46
N SER A 291 14.56 -22.58 -20.37
CA SER A 291 13.22 -23.07 -20.00
C SER A 291 12.15 -22.82 -21.07
N ILE A 292 12.40 -21.90 -21.99
CA ILE A 292 11.46 -21.51 -23.05
C ILE A 292 11.25 -22.63 -24.05
N HIS A 293 12.24 -23.49 -24.25
CA HIS A 293 12.11 -24.69 -25.09
C HIS A 293 11.18 -25.75 -24.49
N PHE A 294 10.75 -25.56 -23.24
CA PHE A 294 9.87 -26.48 -22.51
C PHE A 294 8.49 -25.87 -22.26
N ILE A 295 8.13 -24.81 -22.99
CA ILE A 295 6.81 -24.22 -22.96
C ILE A 295 5.96 -24.95 -24.00
N ASP A 296 5.19 -25.94 -23.53
CA ASP A 296 4.13 -26.60 -24.31
C ASP A 296 2.94 -25.66 -24.50
#